data_AF-A0A131XQE8-F1
#
_entry.id   AF-A0A131XQE8-F1
#
_cell.length_a   1.000
_cell.length_b   1.000
_cell.length_c   1.000
_cell.angle_alpha   90.00
_cell.angle_beta   90.00
_cell.angle_gamma   90.00
#
_symmetry.space_group_name_H-M   'P 1'
#
loop_
_entity.id
_entity.type
_entity.pdbx_description
1 polymer ?
#
loop_
_entity_poly.entity_id
_entity_poly.type
_entity_poly.pdbx_seq_one_letter_code
_entity_poly.pdbx_strand_id
1 'polypeptide(L)'
;MADVRSNVLQYETFLNDVLKEDLRKCLEERDRICAKLAELLQLRTVVERIQEVAANKETFRTQIDLGSNFYVQALVPDVSKIFVQVGMGFFVELTHEETLWFVGRREALLEAELQRISKESANIKAHIQMVLQGLRELQGLPADPDPPKRRDVF
;
A
#
# COMPACT_ATOMS: atom_id res chain seq x y z
N MET A 1 6.32 42.36 -19.96
CA MET A 1 7.31 41.25 -19.92
C MET A 1 7.76 40.87 -18.50
N ALA A 2 7.84 41.80 -17.52
CA ALA A 2 8.18 41.46 -16.13
C ALA A 2 7.11 40.61 -15.42
N ASP A 3 5.83 40.86 -15.75
CA ASP A 3 4.68 40.20 -15.15
C ASP A 3 4.58 38.70 -15.50
N VAL A 4 4.85 38.35 -16.77
CA VAL A 4 4.82 36.95 -17.25
C VAL A 4 5.91 36.10 -16.58
N ARG A 5 7.11 36.64 -16.38
CA ARG A 5 8.19 35.92 -15.67
C ARG A 5 7.88 35.70 -14.19
N SER A 6 7.23 36.66 -13.55
CA SER A 6 6.78 36.51 -12.15
C SER A 6 5.72 35.42 -12.01
N ASN A 7 4.74 35.38 -12.92
CA ASN A 7 3.69 34.36 -12.92
C ASN A 7 4.27 32.96 -13.19
N VAL A 8 5.19 32.83 -14.14
CA VAL A 8 5.91 31.57 -14.41
C VAL A 8 6.63 31.07 -13.15
N LEU A 9 7.36 31.94 -12.45
CA LEU A 9 8.05 31.58 -11.22
C LEU A 9 7.08 31.11 -10.13
N GLN A 10 5.93 31.78 -9.96
CA GLN A 10 4.90 31.38 -9.00
C GLN A 10 4.32 29.99 -9.30
N TYR A 11 4.04 29.70 -10.57
CA TYR A 11 3.54 28.39 -11.00
C TYR A 11 4.60 27.29 -10.83
N GLU A 12 5.88 27.58 -11.10
CA GLU A 12 6.99 26.64 -10.86
C GLU A 12 7.18 26.34 -9.36
N THR A 13 7.10 27.37 -8.51
CA THR A 13 7.15 27.21 -7.05
C THR A 13 5.96 26.38 -6.56
N PHE A 14 4.74 26.69 -6.98
CA PHE A 14 3.54 25.93 -6.60
C PHE A 14 3.62 24.46 -7.06
N LEU A 15 4.10 24.22 -8.28
CA LEU A 15 4.29 22.89 -8.81
C LEU A 15 5.28 22.07 -7.97
N ASN A 16 6.43 22.65 -7.64
CA ASN A 16 7.50 21.94 -6.94
C ASN A 16 7.24 21.78 -5.45
N ASP A 17 6.78 22.84 -4.78
CA ASP A 17 6.72 22.89 -3.32
C ASP A 17 5.38 22.37 -2.78
N VAL A 18 4.34 22.35 -3.60
CA VAL A 18 3.00 21.89 -3.20
C VAL A 18 2.63 20.62 -3.96
N LEU A 19 2.42 20.70 -5.28
CA LEU A 19 1.81 19.57 -6.01
C LEU A 19 2.70 18.30 -6.01
N LYS A 20 4.02 18.45 -6.20
CA LYS A 20 4.94 17.30 -6.12
C LYS A 20 5.03 16.72 -4.72
N GLU A 21 5.02 17.58 -3.71
CA GLU A 21 5.08 17.16 -2.30
C GLU A 21 3.79 16.46 -1.87
N ASP A 22 2.63 16.95 -2.29
CA ASP A 22 1.34 16.31 -2.06
C ASP A 22 1.25 14.95 -2.77
N LEU A 23 1.75 14.87 -4.01
CA LEU A 23 1.85 13.59 -4.71
C LEU A 23 2.75 12.61 -3.96
N ARG A 24 3.91 13.06 -3.45
CA ARG A 24 4.83 12.23 -2.67
C ARG A 24 4.14 11.67 -1.42
N LYS A 25 3.48 12.52 -0.62
CA LYS A 25 2.74 12.10 0.58
C LYS A 25 1.65 11.10 0.26
N CYS A 26 0.89 11.34 -0.81
CA CYS A 26 -0.18 10.46 -1.27
C CYS A 26 0.36 9.07 -1.67
N LEU A 27 1.51 9.03 -2.35
CA LEU A 27 2.17 7.76 -2.70
C LEU A 27 2.72 7.03 -1.48
N GLU A 28 3.31 7.74 -0.52
CA GLU A 28 3.78 7.14 0.74
C GLU A 28 2.63 6.55 1.56
N GLU A 29 1.47 7.23 1.61
CA GLU A 29 0.27 6.73 2.28
C GLU A 29 -0.26 5.47 1.60
N ARG A 30 -0.30 5.48 0.26
CA ARG A 30 -0.65 4.30 -0.55
C ARG A 30 0.26 3.12 -0.23
N ASP A 31 1.56 3.33 -0.19
CA ASP A 31 2.55 2.27 0.06
C ASP A 31 2.40 1.69 1.48
N ARG A 32 2.08 2.52 2.47
CA ARG A 32 1.76 2.05 3.84
C ARG A 32 0.53 1.16 3.88
N ILE A 33 -0.51 1.48 3.10
CA ILE A 33 -1.72 0.65 3.03
C ILE A 33 -1.42 -0.68 2.34
N CYS A 34 -0.65 -0.65 1.24
CA CYS A 34 -0.20 -1.86 0.56
C CYS A 34 0.61 -2.79 1.49
N ALA A 35 1.50 -2.22 2.34
CA ALA A 35 2.23 -3.00 3.33
C ALA A 35 1.29 -3.69 4.33
N LYS A 36 0.28 -2.98 4.84
CA LYS A 36 -0.74 -3.57 5.75
C LYS A 36 -1.57 -4.67 5.06
N LEU A 37 -1.92 -4.48 3.79
CA LEU A 37 -2.60 -5.52 3.00
C LEU A 37 -1.72 -6.77 2.84
N ALA A 38 -0.41 -6.59 2.63
CA ALA A 38 0.52 -7.71 2.56
C ALA A 38 0.63 -8.48 3.89
N GLU A 39 0.63 -7.78 5.03
CA GLU A 39 0.59 -8.40 6.36
C GLU A 39 -0.69 -9.23 6.56
N LEU A 40 -1.85 -8.70 6.15
CA LEU A 40 -3.13 -9.44 6.21
C LEU A 40 -3.13 -10.67 5.32
N LEU A 41 -2.57 -10.57 4.11
CA LEU A 41 -2.41 -11.71 3.21
C LEU A 41 -1.51 -12.78 3.82
N GLN A 42 -0.40 -12.40 4.44
CA GLN A 42 0.47 -13.34 5.16
C GLN A 42 -0.28 -14.03 6.29
N LEU A 43 -1.05 -13.29 7.10
CA LEU A 43 -1.86 -13.87 8.17
C LEU A 43 -2.87 -14.89 7.62
N ARG A 44 -3.58 -14.56 6.54
CA ARG A 44 -4.53 -15.47 5.86
C ARG A 44 -3.83 -16.76 5.43
N THR A 45 -2.70 -16.67 4.73
CA THR A 45 -1.94 -17.84 4.28
C THR A 45 -1.46 -18.71 5.45
N VAL A 46 -1.04 -18.10 6.56
CA VAL A 46 -0.64 -18.86 7.75
C VAL A 46 -1.84 -19.58 8.37
N VAL A 47 -2.99 -18.92 8.49
CA VAL A 47 -4.22 -19.53 9.03
C VAL A 47 -4.67 -20.72 8.18
N GLU A 48 -4.69 -20.56 6.85
CA GLU A 48 -5.06 -21.63 5.92
C GLU A 48 -4.12 -22.84 6.06
N ARG A 49 -2.81 -22.61 6.15
CA ARG A 49 -1.84 -23.70 6.40
C ARG A 49 -2.05 -24.39 7.74
N ILE A 50 -2.35 -23.64 8.80
CA ILE A 50 -2.64 -24.22 10.12
C ILE A 50 -3.92 -25.08 10.05
N GLN A 51 -4.95 -24.62 9.34
CA GLN A 51 -6.17 -25.39 9.12
C GLN A 51 -5.91 -26.70 8.38
N GLU A 52 -5.06 -26.71 7.36
CA GLU A 52 -4.67 -27.92 6.63
C GLU A 52 -3.97 -28.94 7.54
N VAL A 53 -3.01 -28.49 8.35
CA VAL A 53 -2.30 -29.35 9.32
C VAL A 53 -3.26 -29.91 10.37
N ALA A 54 -4.20 -29.08 10.85
CA ALA A 54 -5.23 -29.49 11.80
C ALA A 54 -6.17 -30.55 11.20
N ALA A 55 -6.58 -30.38 9.93
CA ALA A 55 -7.44 -31.32 9.22
C ALA A 55 -6.78 -32.70 9.05
N ASN A 56 -5.46 -32.72 8.81
CA ASN A 56 -4.68 -33.95 8.68
C ASN A 56 -4.33 -34.61 10.03
N LYS A 57 -4.74 -33.99 11.16
CA LYS A 57 -4.41 -34.42 12.55
C LYS A 57 -2.91 -34.60 12.77
N GLU A 58 -2.12 -33.79 12.08
CA GLU A 58 -0.67 -33.81 12.18
C GLU A 58 -0.20 -32.98 13.38
N THR A 59 0.94 -33.37 13.96
CA THR A 59 1.58 -32.54 15.00
C THR A 59 2.15 -31.28 14.37
N PHE A 60 1.66 -30.10 14.75
CA PHE A 60 2.18 -28.85 14.25
C PHE A 60 3.54 -28.54 14.87
N ARG A 61 4.62 -28.75 14.09
CA ARG A 61 6.00 -28.44 14.46
C ARG A 61 6.46 -27.22 13.69
N THR A 62 7.02 -26.24 14.38
CA THR A 62 7.51 -25.00 13.78
C THR A 62 8.86 -24.62 14.35
N GLN A 63 9.65 -23.86 13.59
CA GLN A 63 10.91 -23.30 14.05
C GLN A 63 10.68 -21.82 14.38
N ILE A 64 10.98 -21.43 15.62
CA ILE A 64 10.76 -20.07 16.12
C ILE A 64 12.11 -19.40 16.33
N ASP A 65 12.23 -18.15 15.87
CA ASP A 65 13.37 -17.28 16.16
C ASP A 65 13.18 -16.62 17.53
N LEU A 66 14.16 -16.79 18.43
CA LEU A 66 14.19 -16.17 19.74
C LEU A 66 14.99 -14.86 19.76
N GLY A 67 15.58 -14.46 18.62
CA GLY A 67 16.42 -13.28 18.45
C GLY A 67 17.85 -13.63 18.04
N SER A 68 18.55 -12.66 17.44
CA SER A 68 19.95 -12.81 16.99
C SER A 68 20.20 -14.03 16.09
N ASN A 69 19.22 -14.42 15.26
CA ASN A 69 19.24 -15.62 14.43
C ASN A 69 19.38 -16.92 15.26
N PHE A 70 18.83 -16.95 16.47
CA PHE A 70 18.80 -18.13 17.32
C PHE A 70 17.44 -18.83 17.21
N TYR A 71 17.43 -20.03 16.66
CA TYR A 71 16.21 -20.74 16.32
C TYR A 71 15.98 -21.98 17.18
N VAL A 72 14.74 -22.20 17.62
CA VAL A 72 14.31 -23.39 18.37
C VAL A 72 13.17 -24.11 17.67
N GLN A 73 13.11 -25.43 17.79
CA GLN A 73 11.94 -26.20 17.35
C GLN A 73 10.88 -26.20 18.46
N ALA A 74 9.66 -25.83 18.09
CA ALA A 74 8.50 -25.82 18.96
C ALA A 74 7.45 -26.80 18.44
N LEU A 75 6.80 -27.48 19.38
CA LEU A 75 5.63 -28.30 19.14
C LEU A 75 4.41 -27.55 19.68
N VAL A 76 3.42 -27.31 18.83
CA VAL A 76 2.18 -26.65 19.24
C VAL A 76 1.15 -27.72 19.58
N PRO A 77 0.67 -27.78 20.83
CA PRO A 77 -0.22 -28.84 21.29
C PRO A 77 -1.66 -28.69 20.79
N ASP A 78 -2.14 -27.44 20.68
CA ASP A 78 -3.46 -27.11 20.16
C ASP A 78 -3.34 -25.97 19.15
N VAL A 79 -3.87 -26.18 17.96
CA VAL A 79 -3.89 -25.22 16.87
C VAL A 79 -5.29 -24.68 16.60
N SER A 80 -6.27 -24.98 17.44
CA SER A 80 -7.67 -24.59 17.23
C SER A 80 -7.91 -23.07 17.23
N LYS A 81 -7.01 -22.34 17.89
CA LYS A 81 -7.07 -20.88 18.06
C LYS A 81 -5.70 -20.24 17.92
N ILE A 82 -5.70 -18.97 17.55
CA ILE A 82 -4.51 -18.15 17.40
C ILE A 82 -4.70 -16.78 18.04
N PHE A 83 -3.59 -16.15 18.45
CA PHE A 83 -3.59 -14.77 18.92
C PHE A 83 -3.39 -13.82 17.75
N VAL A 84 -4.38 -12.95 17.53
CA VAL A 84 -4.34 -11.94 16.47
C VAL A 84 -4.21 -10.55 17.09
N GLN A 85 -3.23 -9.78 16.62
CA GLN A 85 -3.05 -8.39 17.05
C GLN A 85 -4.13 -7.51 16.40
N VAL A 86 -5.03 -6.96 17.21
CA VAL A 86 -6.14 -6.12 16.72
C VAL A 86 -5.78 -4.64 16.68
N GLY A 87 -4.84 -4.21 17.52
CA GLY A 87 -4.31 -2.85 17.57
C GLY A 87 -3.83 -2.45 18.97
N MET A 88 -3.06 -1.36 19.07
CA MET A 88 -2.57 -0.79 20.34
C MET A 88 -1.87 -1.78 21.29
N GLY A 89 -1.25 -2.83 20.75
CA GLY A 89 -0.61 -3.88 21.54
C GLY A 89 -1.57 -4.91 22.15
N PHE A 90 -2.86 -4.86 21.82
CA PHE A 90 -3.83 -5.86 22.22
C PHE A 90 -3.89 -7.03 21.25
N PHE A 91 -3.93 -8.24 21.82
CA PHE A 91 -4.06 -9.50 21.12
C PHE A 91 -5.35 -10.17 21.58
N VAL A 92 -6.10 -10.70 20.62
CA VAL A 92 -7.34 -11.42 20.86
C VAL A 92 -7.15 -12.86 20.42
N GLU A 93 -7.56 -13.80 21.27
CA GLU A 93 -7.62 -15.21 20.93
C GLU A 93 -8.83 -15.46 20.03
N LEU A 94 -8.59 -15.88 18.79
CA LEU A 94 -9.62 -16.12 17.78
C LEU A 94 -9.50 -17.52 17.21
N THR A 95 -10.64 -18.10 16.82
CA THR A 95 -10.67 -19.28 15.96
C THR A 95 -10.22 -18.93 14.54
N HIS A 96 -9.96 -19.95 13.72
CA HIS A 96 -9.58 -19.74 12.31
C HIS A 96 -10.66 -19.00 11.52
N GLU A 97 -11.94 -19.37 11.70
CA GLU A 97 -13.06 -18.74 10.99
C GLU A 97 -13.23 -17.27 11.40
N GLU A 98 -13.14 -16.97 12.70
CA GLU A 98 -13.18 -15.60 13.22
C GLU A 98 -12.00 -14.77 12.70
N THR A 99 -10.82 -15.37 12.59
CA THR A 99 -9.64 -14.69 12.04
C THR A 99 -9.83 -14.38 10.56
N LEU A 100 -10.31 -15.33 9.75
CA LEU A 100 -10.57 -15.11 8.33
C LEU A 100 -11.64 -14.03 8.10
N TRP A 101 -12.68 -14.01 8.95
CA TRP A 101 -13.68 -12.96 8.95
C TRP A 101 -13.09 -11.59 9.32
N PHE A 102 -12.24 -11.53 10.34
CA PHE A 102 -11.54 -10.31 10.75
C PHE A 102 -10.64 -9.78 9.63
N VAL A 103 -9.85 -10.66 9.01
CA VAL A 103 -8.98 -10.32 7.88
C VAL A 103 -9.80 -9.77 6.72
N GLY A 104 -10.87 -10.45 6.30
CA GLY A 104 -11.72 -10.00 5.20
C GLY A 104 -12.35 -8.62 5.46
N ARG A 105 -12.77 -8.34 6.71
CA ARG A 105 -13.26 -7.00 7.07
C ARG A 105 -12.18 -5.93 6.99
N ARG A 106 -10.96 -6.23 7.43
CA ARG A 106 -9.84 -5.27 7.36
C ARG A 106 -9.37 -5.05 5.94
N GLU A 107 -9.31 -6.10 5.11
CA GLU A 107 -8.99 -6.00 3.68
C GLU A 107 -9.98 -5.07 2.98
N ALA A 108 -11.28 -5.28 3.14
CA ALA A 108 -12.30 -4.42 2.50
C ALA A 108 -12.16 -2.93 2.91
N LEU A 109 -11.83 -2.66 4.17
CA LEU A 109 -11.59 -1.30 4.66
C LEU A 109 -10.35 -0.67 4.00
N LEU A 110 -9.24 -1.40 3.99
CA LEU A 110 -7.96 -0.94 3.43
C LEU A 110 -8.04 -0.80 1.90
N GLU A 111 -8.75 -1.68 1.21
CA GLU A 111 -9.00 -1.59 -0.23
C GLU A 111 -9.81 -0.34 -0.57
N ALA A 112 -10.86 -0.03 0.19
CA ALA A 112 -11.63 1.20 -0.01
C ALA A 112 -10.77 2.46 0.20
N GLU A 113 -9.91 2.45 1.23
CA GLU A 113 -8.94 3.52 1.48
C GLU A 113 -7.91 3.65 0.34
N LEU A 114 -7.41 2.52 -0.15
CA LEU A 114 -6.47 2.45 -1.28
C LEU A 114 -7.09 3.03 -2.56
N GLN A 115 -8.36 2.74 -2.85
CA GLN A 115 -9.08 3.30 -3.99
C GLN A 115 -9.24 4.82 -3.86
N ARG A 116 -9.57 5.31 -2.66
CA ARG A 116 -9.68 6.76 -2.38
C ARG A 116 -8.35 7.47 -2.69
N ILE A 117 -7.25 6.96 -2.14
CA ILE A 117 -5.90 7.53 -2.30
C ILE A 117 -5.43 7.41 -3.75
N SER A 118 -5.75 6.31 -4.43
CA SER A 118 -5.40 6.13 -5.85
C SER A 118 -6.08 7.19 -6.72
N LYS A 119 -7.36 7.50 -6.44
CA LYS A 119 -8.08 8.59 -7.12
C LYS A 119 -7.48 9.95 -6.82
N GLU A 120 -7.10 10.21 -5.57
CA GLU A 120 -6.45 11.45 -5.15
C GLU A 120 -5.10 11.63 -5.86
N SER A 121 -4.27 10.59 -5.90
CA SER A 121 -3.00 10.56 -6.65
C SER A 121 -3.20 10.86 -8.14
N ALA A 122 -4.23 10.27 -8.76
CA ALA A 122 -4.56 10.53 -10.16
C ALA A 122 -4.97 11.99 -10.40
N ASN A 123 -5.76 12.58 -9.50
CA ASN A 123 -6.15 13.99 -9.58
C ASN A 123 -4.94 14.93 -9.45
N ILE A 124 -4.05 14.67 -8.48
CA ILE A 124 -2.83 15.48 -8.30
C ILE A 124 -1.95 15.39 -9.55
N LYS A 125 -1.77 14.19 -10.12
CA LYS A 125 -1.04 14.02 -11.39
C LYS A 125 -1.67 14.79 -12.54
N ALA A 126 -2.99 14.79 -12.65
CA ALA A 126 -3.69 15.57 -13.68
C ALA A 126 -3.47 17.08 -13.50
N HIS A 127 -3.53 17.59 -12.27
CA HIS A 127 -3.22 19.00 -11.98
C HIS A 127 -1.78 19.36 -12.32
N ILE A 128 -0.81 18.50 -11.98
CA ILE A 128 0.60 18.67 -12.37
C ILE A 128 0.74 18.78 -13.89
N GLN A 129 0.11 17.89 -14.65
CA GLN A 129 0.16 17.91 -16.11
C GLN A 129 -0.48 19.18 -16.69
N MET A 130 -1.62 19.61 -16.15
CA MET A 130 -2.29 20.83 -16.57
C MET A 130 -1.42 22.08 -16.34
N VAL A 131 -0.79 22.20 -15.16
CA VAL A 131 0.09 23.33 -14.84
C VAL A 131 1.34 23.33 -15.74
N LEU A 132 1.94 22.15 -15.97
CA LEU A 132 3.09 22.02 -16.88
C LEU A 132 2.74 22.44 -18.31
N GLN A 133 1.56 22.05 -18.80
CA GLN A 133 1.10 22.44 -20.13
C GLN A 133 0.83 23.96 -20.21
N GLY A 134 0.20 24.55 -19.19
CA GLY A 134 -0.01 26.00 -19.12
C GLY A 134 1.31 26.79 -19.07
N LEU A 135 2.29 26.32 -18.30
CA LEU A 135 3.64 26.89 -18.27
C LEU A 135 4.33 26.82 -19.64
N ARG A 136 4.19 25.70 -20.34
CA ARG A 136 4.73 25.49 -21.69
C ARG A 136 4.18 26.50 -22.70
N GLU A 137 2.87 26.72 -22.67
CA GLU A 137 2.17 27.68 -23.53
C GLU A 137 2.62 29.13 -23.22
N LEU A 138 2.72 29.49 -21.94
CA LEU A 138 3.21 30.82 -21.52
C LEU A 138 4.67 31.08 -21.93
N GLN A 139 5.48 30.03 -22.04
CA GLN A 139 6.88 30.10 -22.45
C GLN A 139 7.06 29.98 -23.98
N GLY A 140 6.00 29.69 -24.75
CA GLY A 140 6.05 29.54 -26.20
C GLY A 140 6.87 28.32 -26.68
N LEU A 141 6.99 27.29 -25.83
CA LEU A 141 7.74 26.08 -26.17
C LEU A 141 6.93 25.16 -27.09
N PRO A 142 7.55 24.51 -28.10
CA PRO A 142 6.86 23.56 -28.96
C PRO A 142 6.35 22.34 -28.16
N ALA A 143 5.24 21.76 -28.61
CA ALA A 143 4.71 20.52 -28.03
C ALA A 143 5.69 19.36 -28.23
N ASP A 144 5.84 18.50 -27.22
CA ASP A 144 6.57 17.24 -27.39
C ASP A 144 5.85 16.36 -28.42
N PRO A 145 6.59 15.62 -29.25
CA PRO A 145 5.99 14.54 -30.04
C PRO A 145 5.33 13.52 -29.11
N ASP A 146 4.19 12.98 -29.53
CA ASP A 146 3.47 11.94 -28.79
C ASP A 146 4.44 10.87 -28.28
N PRO A 147 4.36 10.46 -26.99
CA PRO A 147 5.17 9.37 -26.50
C PRO A 147 4.93 8.16 -27.41
N PRO A 148 5.98 7.45 -27.85
CA PRO A 148 5.82 6.32 -28.75
C PRO A 148 4.84 5.34 -28.12
N LYS A 149 3.76 5.01 -28.85
CA LYS A 149 2.79 4.00 -28.44
C LYS A 149 3.59 2.78 -27.99
N ARG A 150 3.66 2.54 -26.67
CA ARG A 150 4.21 1.29 -26.15
C ARG A 150 3.36 0.21 -26.79
N ARG A 151 3.96 -0.57 -27.69
CA ARG A 151 3.37 -1.82 -28.15
C ARG A 151 3.19 -2.63 -26.89
N ASP A 152 1.94 -2.92 -26.53
CA ASP A 152 1.64 -3.92 -25.52
C ASP A 152 2.30 -5.22 -25.99
N VAL A 153 3.38 -5.59 -25.34
CA VAL A 153 3.98 -6.91 -25.50
C VAL A 153 3.39 -7.75 -24.37
N PHE A 154 2.67 -8.78 -24.79
CA PHE A 154 1.96 -9.84 -24.06
C PHE A 154 0.48 -9.56 -23.72
#